data_AF-A0A4Q9KUQ4-F1
#
_entry.id   AF-A0A4Q9KUQ4-F1
#
_cell.length_a   1.000
_cell.length_b   1.000
_cell.length_c   1.000
_cell.angle_alpha   90.00
_cell.angle_beta   90.00
_cell.angle_gamma   90.00
#
_symmetry.space_group_name_H-M   'P 1'
#
loop_
_entity.id
_entity.type
_entity.pdbx_description
1 polymer ?
#
loop_
_entity_poly.entity_id
_entity_poly.type
_entity_poly.pdbx_seq_one_letter_code
_entity_poly.pdbx_strand_id
1 'polypeptide(L)'
;MYSGKQKVCVNSSIIQEILDNEYAEIRVDTRIKTDVKIQCNRPDIFILDKRKNKITDIEVEITSQDSLQIVETEKLRNYDLLANELDLIYKFFVKIIPYVMTWDGIVTKYHKSHLKRLEILMNVEAYIQSIVLKKTVETISFDRRRGIESEPNAEESYERAALSVIIGAEMHEEPTLSLKE
;
A
#
# COMPACT_ATOMS: atom_id res chain seq x y z
N MET A 1 1.01 18.24 9.50
CA MET A 1 2.14 17.32 9.75
C MET A 1 1.82 16.50 10.98
N TYR A 2 1.65 15.19 10.82
CA TYR A 2 1.34 14.28 11.94
C TYR A 2 2.65 13.81 12.56
N SER A 3 2.93 14.18 13.82
CA SER A 3 4.05 13.63 14.59
C SER A 3 3.56 12.36 15.30
N GLY A 4 3.97 11.18 14.82
CA GLY A 4 3.58 9.88 15.36
C GLY A 4 4.79 9.01 15.71
N LYS A 5 4.58 7.97 16.52
CA LYS A 5 5.62 6.95 16.78
C LYS A 5 5.68 6.02 15.59
N GLN A 6 6.79 6.02 14.87
CA GLN A 6 7.06 5.10 13.77
C GLN A 6 7.68 3.82 14.35
N LYS A 7 7.02 2.68 14.14
CA LYS A 7 7.59 1.36 14.42
C LYS A 7 7.80 0.66 13.09
N VAL A 8 9.08 0.47 12.74
CA VAL A 8 9.49 -0.30 11.58
C VAL A 8 9.92 -1.68 12.04
N CYS A 9 9.21 -2.72 11.61
CA CYS A 9 9.60 -4.10 11.85
C CYS A 9 10.32 -4.63 10.60
N VAL A 10 11.61 -4.93 10.71
CA VAL A 10 12.44 -5.47 9.62
C VAL A 10 12.56 -6.99 9.75
N ASN A 11 11.82 -7.73 8.93
CA ASN A 11 12.04 -9.16 8.71
C ASN A 11 12.48 -9.37 7.26
N SER A 12 13.80 -9.34 7.03
CA SER A 12 14.61 -9.70 5.84
C SER A 12 14.13 -9.45 4.39
N SER A 13 12.90 -9.04 4.10
CA SER A 13 12.40 -8.75 2.74
C SER A 13 11.16 -7.83 2.69
N ILE A 14 10.52 -7.46 3.82
CA ILE A 14 9.34 -6.58 3.83
C ILE A 14 9.47 -5.58 4.98
N ILE A 15 9.54 -4.28 4.68
CA ILE A 15 9.40 -3.21 5.65
C ILE A 15 7.91 -3.13 6.02
N GLN A 16 7.54 -3.55 7.23
CA GLN A 16 6.21 -3.30 7.78
C GLN A 16 6.24 -2.00 8.57
N GLU A 17 5.48 -1.02 8.10
CA GLU A 17 5.40 0.30 8.73
C GLU A 17 4.09 0.44 9.51
N ILE A 18 4.21 0.72 10.80
CA ILE A 18 3.10 1.12 11.66
C ILE A 18 3.39 2.53 12.18
N LEU A 19 2.53 3.46 11.78
CA LEU A 19 2.52 4.84 12.25
C LEU A 19 1.31 5.01 13.18
N ASP A 20 1.56 5.13 14.48
CA ASP A 20 0.51 5.34 15.47
C ASP A 20 0.70 6.68 16.18
N ASN A 21 -0.36 7.47 16.25
CA ASN A 21 -0.46 8.67 17.06
C ASN A 21 -1.80 8.74 17.80
N GLU A 22 -1.98 9.78 18.59
CA GLU A 22 -3.20 9.99 19.39
C GLU A 22 -4.48 10.15 18.54
N TYR A 23 -4.36 10.47 17.25
CA TYR A 23 -5.48 10.77 16.35
C TYR A 23 -5.72 9.72 15.27
N ALA A 24 -4.68 9.05 14.81
CA ALA A 24 -4.77 8.07 13.74
C ALA A 24 -3.71 6.98 13.88
N GLU A 25 -4.06 5.81 13.38
CA GLU A 25 -3.15 4.69 13.21
C GLU A 25 -3.15 4.26 11.74
N ILE A 26 -1.98 4.21 11.13
CA ILE A 26 -1.77 3.73 9.77
C ILE A 26 -0.92 2.48 9.88
N ARG A 27 -1.40 1.38 9.30
CA ARG A 27 -0.65 0.14 9.18
C ARG A 27 -0.57 -0.24 7.72
N VAL A 28 0.63 -0.61 7.28
CA VAL A 28 0.85 -1.10 5.92
C VAL A 28 1.21 -2.57 5.98
N ASP A 29 0.65 -3.36 5.07
CA ASP A 29 1.10 -4.74 4.85
C ASP A 29 1.04 -5.59 6.14
N THR A 30 0.09 -5.25 7.00
CA THR A 30 0.01 -5.77 8.36
C THR A 30 -1.26 -6.60 8.49
N ARG A 31 -1.09 -7.81 9.00
CA ARG A 31 -2.23 -8.69 9.28
C ARG A 31 -3.03 -8.12 10.44
N ILE A 32 -4.33 -7.92 10.21
CA ILE A 32 -5.28 -7.52 11.24
C ILE A 32 -5.69 -8.76 12.02
N LYS A 33 -5.60 -8.65 13.35
CA LYS A 33 -6.11 -9.67 14.25
C LYS A 33 -7.63 -9.53 14.34
N THR A 34 -8.31 -10.60 13.98
CA THR A 34 -9.78 -10.76 14.05
C THR A 34 -10.10 -12.01 14.84
N ASP A 35 -11.27 -12.05 15.46
CA ASP A 35 -11.71 -13.20 16.26
C ASP A 35 -12.09 -14.39 15.36
N VAL A 36 -12.58 -14.11 14.15
CA VAL A 36 -12.85 -15.11 13.11
C VAL A 36 -11.67 -15.21 12.14
N LYS A 37 -11.40 -16.42 11.63
CA LYS A 37 -10.36 -16.65 10.61
C LYS A 37 -10.84 -16.14 9.24
N ILE A 38 -10.39 -14.96 8.87
CA ILE A 38 -10.63 -14.35 7.55
C ILE A 38 -9.39 -14.52 6.66
N GLN A 39 -9.59 -14.85 5.38
CA GLN A 39 -8.50 -15.00 4.42
C GLN A 39 -7.89 -13.64 4.04
N CYS A 40 -8.73 -12.66 3.71
CA CYS A 40 -8.35 -11.32 3.27
C CYS A 40 -8.09 -10.37 4.45
N ASN A 41 -7.33 -10.79 5.47
CA ASN A 41 -7.11 -10.00 6.68
C ASN A 41 -5.80 -9.21 6.69
N ARG A 42 -5.19 -9.00 5.53
CA ARG A 42 -3.96 -8.23 5.35
C ARG A 42 -4.17 -7.23 4.20
N PRO A 43 -4.82 -6.09 4.46
CA PRO A 43 -4.94 -5.04 3.45
C PRO A 43 -3.57 -4.43 3.14
N ASP A 44 -3.41 -3.89 1.93
CA ASP A 44 -2.19 -3.15 1.55
C ASP A 44 -1.99 -1.93 2.48
N ILE A 45 -3.07 -1.19 2.75
CA ILE A 45 -3.06 -0.06 3.70
C ILE A 45 -4.31 -0.11 4.57
N PHE A 46 -4.11 0.02 5.88
CA PHE A 46 -5.15 0.14 6.89
C PHE A 46 -5.02 1.51 7.58
N ILE A 47 -6.11 2.28 7.64
CA ILE A 47 -6.14 3.61 8.25
C ILE A 47 -7.27 3.67 9.27
N LEU A 48 -6.93 3.83 10.54
CA LEU A 48 -7.86 4.07 11.64
C LEU A 48 -7.82 5.55 12.01
N ASP A 49 -8.90 6.28 11.73
CA ASP A 49 -9.11 7.65 12.21
C ASP A 49 -9.88 7.59 13.54
N LYS A 50 -9.17 7.79 14.65
CA LYS A 50 -9.70 7.72 16.02
C LYS A 50 -10.60 8.92 16.34
N ARG A 51 -10.46 10.03 15.62
CA ARG A 51 -11.30 11.23 15.83
C ARG A 51 -12.66 11.10 15.14
N LYS A 52 -12.67 10.52 13.93
CA LYS A 52 -13.88 10.34 13.13
C LYS A 52 -14.56 8.99 13.35
N ASN A 53 -14.01 8.15 14.21
CA ASN A 53 -14.46 6.77 14.43
C ASN A 53 -14.64 6.02 13.10
N LYS A 54 -13.60 6.11 12.26
CA LYS A 54 -13.65 5.62 10.88
C LYS A 54 -12.44 4.78 10.56
N ILE A 55 -12.68 3.63 9.95
CA ILE A 55 -11.65 2.74 9.41
C ILE A 55 -11.70 2.81 7.89
N THR A 56 -10.54 2.89 7.25
CA THR A 56 -10.41 2.84 5.80
C THR A 56 -9.39 1.78 5.42
N ASP A 57 -9.86 0.76 4.70
CA ASP A 57 -9.04 -0.32 4.17
C ASP A 57 -8.83 -0.06 2.68
N ILE A 58 -7.58 -0.02 2.26
CA ILE A 58 -7.19 0.23 0.87
C ILE A 58 -6.49 -1.01 0.35
N GLU A 59 -6.97 -1.49 -0.78
CA GLU A 59 -6.42 -2.64 -1.47
C GLU A 59 -6.05 -2.22 -2.90
N VAL A 60 -4.77 -2.37 -3.24
CA VAL A 60 -4.22 -1.95 -4.53
C VAL A 60 -4.02 -3.18 -5.41
N GLU A 61 -4.61 -3.16 -6.60
CA GLU A 61 -4.50 -4.26 -7.56
C GLU A 61 -4.15 -3.73 -8.95
N ILE A 62 -3.21 -4.40 -9.62
CA ILE A 62 -2.82 -4.11 -11.00
C ILE A 62 -3.36 -5.23 -11.87
N THR A 63 -4.14 -4.90 -12.89
CA THR A 63 -4.83 -5.92 -13.68
C THR A 63 -4.91 -5.56 -15.16
N SER A 64 -5.37 -6.51 -15.98
CA SER A 64 -5.65 -6.26 -17.40
C SER A 64 -6.88 -5.38 -17.60
N GLN A 65 -6.92 -4.66 -18.72
CA GLN A 65 -8.05 -3.80 -19.06
C GLN A 65 -9.41 -4.52 -19.01
N ASP A 66 -9.47 -5.78 -19.45
CA ASP A 66 -10.71 -6.56 -19.53
C ASP A 66 -11.25 -6.98 -18.15
N SER A 67 -10.39 -7.03 -17.14
CA SER A 67 -10.71 -7.54 -15.81
C SER A 67 -10.93 -6.45 -14.76
N LEU A 68 -10.67 -5.17 -15.09
CA LEU A 68 -10.82 -4.01 -14.19
C LEU A 68 -12.10 -4.04 -13.35
N GLN A 69 -13.26 -4.20 -13.98
CA GLN A 69 -14.56 -4.16 -13.27
C GLN A 69 -14.81 -5.40 -12.40
N ILE A 70 -14.36 -6.56 -12.88
CA ILE A 70 -14.52 -7.83 -12.19
C ILE A 70 -13.68 -7.82 -10.91
N VAL A 71 -12.41 -7.47 -11.04
CA VAL A 71 -11.45 -7.37 -9.93
C VAL A 71 -11.91 -6.35 -8.89
N GLU A 72 -12.38 -5.17 -9.30
CA GLU A 72 -12.91 -4.17 -8.38
C GLU A 72 -14.09 -4.71 -7.54
N THR A 73 -15.00 -5.45 -8.19
CA THR A 73 -16.17 -6.05 -7.52
C THR A 73 -15.78 -7.21 -6.61
N GLU A 74 -14.84 -8.05 -7.03
CA GLU A 74 -14.33 -9.16 -6.22
C GLU A 74 -13.62 -8.67 -4.97
N LYS A 75 -12.79 -7.62 -5.07
CA LYS A 75 -12.12 -7.03 -3.91
C LYS A 75 -13.12 -6.49 -2.90
N LEU A 76 -14.16 -5.76 -3.33
CA LEU A 76 -15.20 -5.30 -2.41
C LEU A 76 -15.84 -6.46 -1.63
N ARG A 77 -16.25 -7.51 -2.34
CA ARG A 77 -16.88 -8.70 -1.72
C ARG A 77 -15.94 -9.45 -0.77
N ASN A 78 -14.66 -9.55 -1.15
CA ASN A 78 -13.64 -10.26 -0.37
C ASN A 78 -13.36 -9.57 0.97
N TYR A 79 -13.46 -8.24 1.01
CA TYR A 79 -13.22 -7.44 2.19
C TYR A 79 -14.49 -7.14 3.01
N ASP A 80 -15.69 -7.39 2.48
CA ASP A 80 -16.95 -7.19 3.22
C ASP A 80 -16.99 -7.96 4.55
N LEU A 81 -16.48 -9.19 4.58
CA LEU A 81 -16.38 -9.99 5.82
C LEU A 81 -15.43 -9.34 6.83
N LEU A 82 -14.29 -8.82 6.37
CA LEU A 82 -13.34 -8.11 7.22
C LEU A 82 -13.97 -6.83 7.78
N ALA A 83 -14.70 -6.08 6.95
CA ALA A 83 -15.35 -4.86 7.38
C ALA A 83 -16.41 -5.11 8.46
N ASN A 84 -17.19 -6.19 8.36
CA ASN A 84 -18.16 -6.55 9.39
C ASN A 84 -17.48 -6.89 10.73
N GLU A 85 -16.40 -7.66 10.70
CA GLU A 85 -15.64 -7.98 11.92
C GLU A 85 -14.99 -6.74 12.55
N LEU A 86 -14.44 -5.84 11.72
CA LEU A 86 -13.86 -4.58 12.16
C LEU A 86 -14.92 -3.64 12.77
N ASP A 87 -16.12 -3.61 12.20
CA ASP A 87 -17.26 -2.87 12.75
C ASP A 87 -17.66 -3.42 14.13
N LEU A 88 -17.67 -4.75 14.30
CA LEU A 88 -17.96 -5.36 15.61
C LEU A 88 -16.88 -5.07 16.66
N ILE A 89 -15.60 -5.16 16.28
CA ILE A 89 -14.46 -4.99 17.21
C ILE A 89 -14.32 -3.53 17.64
N TYR A 90 -14.29 -2.60 16.68
CA TYR A 90 -13.99 -1.19 16.95
C TYR A 90 -15.26 -0.34 17.14
N LYS A 91 -16.42 -0.80 16.66
CA LYS A 91 -17.68 -0.02 16.58
C LYS A 91 -17.53 1.26 15.76
N PHE A 92 -16.72 1.19 14.71
CA PHE A 92 -16.33 2.30 13.85
C PHE A 92 -16.88 2.10 12.44
N PHE A 93 -17.16 3.19 11.73
CA PHE A 93 -17.58 3.10 10.34
C PHE A 93 -16.43 2.60 9.48
N VAL A 94 -16.57 1.40 8.91
CA VAL A 94 -15.56 0.79 8.04
C VAL A 94 -15.83 1.12 6.59
N LYS A 95 -14.77 1.45 5.85
CA LYS A 95 -14.83 1.76 4.42
C LYS A 95 -13.75 1.01 3.66
N ILE A 96 -14.18 0.18 2.72
CA ILE A 96 -13.29 -0.51 1.79
C ILE A 96 -13.11 0.37 0.54
N ILE A 97 -11.87 0.54 0.12
CA ILE A 97 -11.48 1.27 -1.10
C ILE A 97 -10.61 0.34 -1.95
N PRO A 98 -11.17 -0.30 -2.99
CA PRO A 98 -10.36 -0.95 -4.01
C PRO A 98 -9.72 0.13 -4.87
N TYR A 99 -8.40 0.04 -5.06
CA TYR A 99 -7.63 0.85 -5.97
C TYR A 99 -7.13 -0.05 -7.10
N VAL A 100 -7.94 -0.16 -8.16
CA VAL A 100 -7.63 -1.01 -9.31
C VAL A 100 -7.20 -0.14 -10.48
N MET A 101 -6.08 -0.50 -11.09
CA MET A 101 -5.57 0.14 -12.30
C MET A 101 -4.92 -0.87 -13.24
N THR A 102 -4.71 -0.48 -14.49
CA THR A 102 -3.93 -1.27 -15.44
C THR A 102 -2.47 -0.85 -15.49
N TRP A 103 -1.64 -1.73 -16.05
CA TRP A 103 -0.24 -1.41 -16.38
C TRP A 103 -0.13 -0.21 -17.34
N ASP A 104 -1.15 0.05 -18.15
CA ASP A 104 -1.24 1.21 -19.07
C ASP A 104 -1.72 2.50 -18.36
N GLY A 105 -1.93 2.46 -17.05
CA GLY A 105 -2.42 3.61 -16.28
C GLY A 105 -3.91 3.88 -16.42
N ILE A 106 -4.68 2.95 -17.01
CA ILE A 106 -6.13 3.07 -17.09
C ILE A 106 -6.72 2.72 -15.73
N VAL A 107 -7.57 3.59 -15.23
CA VAL A 107 -8.17 3.48 -13.89
C VAL A 107 -9.68 3.30 -13.98
N THR A 108 -10.28 2.76 -12.92
CA THR A 108 -11.73 2.59 -12.88
C THR A 108 -12.46 3.94 -12.87
N LYS A 109 -13.72 3.95 -13.31
CA LYS A 109 -14.57 5.16 -13.28
C LYS A 109 -14.75 5.72 -11.86
N TYR A 110 -14.60 4.89 -10.83
CA TYR A 110 -14.73 5.28 -9.43
C TYR A 110 -13.45 5.86 -8.86
N HIS A 111 -12.31 5.70 -9.52
CA HIS A 111 -11.00 6.15 -9.08
C HIS A 111 -11.00 7.62 -8.62
N LYS A 112 -11.56 8.53 -9.42
CA LYS A 112 -11.66 9.96 -9.07
C LYS A 112 -12.54 10.20 -7.84
N SER A 113 -13.57 9.39 -7.62
CA SER A 113 -14.42 9.46 -6.43
C SER A 113 -13.65 8.98 -5.20
N HIS A 114 -12.88 7.89 -5.32
CA HIS A 114 -12.02 7.39 -4.26
C HIS A 114 -10.91 8.40 -3.91
N LEU A 115 -10.25 8.99 -4.90
CA LEU A 115 -9.24 10.04 -4.69
C LEU A 115 -9.81 11.28 -4.02
N LYS A 116 -10.96 11.82 -4.45
CA LYS A 116 -11.63 12.93 -3.76
C LYS A 116 -11.95 12.65 -2.30
N ARG A 117 -12.15 11.38 -1.96
CA ARG A 117 -12.41 10.94 -0.58
C ARG A 117 -11.11 10.73 0.22
N LEU A 118 -9.98 10.55 -0.47
CA LEU A 118 -8.63 10.42 0.06
C LEU A 118 -7.84 11.74 0.07
N GLU A 119 -8.32 12.80 -0.61
CA GLU A 119 -7.72 14.14 -0.82
C GLU A 119 -7.12 14.82 0.44
N ILE A 120 -7.34 14.29 1.63
CA ILE A 120 -6.80 14.76 2.90
C ILE A 120 -5.41 14.13 3.21
N LEU A 121 -4.97 13.12 2.45
CA LEU A 121 -3.75 12.34 2.71
C LEU A 121 -2.84 12.26 1.48
N MET A 122 -2.21 13.38 1.12
CA MET A 122 -1.26 13.48 0.00
C MET A 122 -0.09 12.47 0.11
N ASN A 123 0.27 12.10 1.35
CA ASN A 123 1.23 11.05 1.65
C ASN A 123 0.73 9.63 1.32
N VAL A 124 -0.57 9.37 1.46
CA VAL A 124 -1.16 8.05 1.14
C VAL A 124 -1.22 7.86 -0.37
N GLU A 125 -1.49 8.91 -1.14
CA GLU A 125 -1.46 8.81 -2.61
C GLU A 125 -0.06 8.46 -3.12
N ALA A 126 0.97 9.16 -2.64
CA ALA A 126 2.37 8.85 -2.96
C ALA A 126 2.74 7.42 -2.56
N TYR A 127 2.24 6.96 -1.41
CA TYR A 127 2.47 5.59 -0.95
C TYR A 127 1.76 4.56 -1.83
N ILE A 128 0.49 4.79 -2.21
CA ILE A 128 -0.24 3.94 -3.16
C ILE A 128 0.54 3.86 -4.48
N GLN A 129 1.06 4.99 -4.99
CA GLN A 129 1.88 5.00 -6.19
C GLN A 129 3.16 4.14 -6.02
N SER A 130 3.80 4.19 -4.85
CA SER A 130 4.96 3.33 -4.56
C SER A 130 4.60 1.83 -4.53
N ILE A 131 3.42 1.47 -3.99
CA ILE A 131 2.91 0.08 -3.99
C ILE A 131 2.66 -0.37 -5.43
N VAL A 132 2.02 0.47 -6.25
CA VAL A 132 1.77 0.17 -7.66
C VAL A 132 3.09 -0.07 -8.39
N LEU A 133 4.08 0.80 -8.19
CA LEU A 133 5.39 0.64 -8.81
C LEU A 133 6.06 -0.67 -8.38
N LYS A 134 6.03 -0.97 -7.08
CA LYS A 134 6.57 -2.21 -6.52
C LYS A 134 5.90 -3.45 -7.12
N LYS A 135 4.56 -3.52 -7.12
CA LYS A 135 3.80 -4.65 -7.68
C LYS A 135 4.07 -4.83 -9.18
N THR A 136 4.23 -3.73 -9.92
CA THR A 136 4.60 -3.76 -11.34
C THR A 136 5.98 -4.38 -11.56
N VAL A 137 6.99 -3.93 -10.80
CA VAL A 137 8.35 -4.48 -10.86
C VAL A 137 8.35 -5.97 -10.51
N GLU A 138 7.65 -6.36 -9.45
CA GLU A 138 7.50 -7.76 -9.04
C GLU A 138 6.86 -8.61 -10.14
N THR A 139 5.79 -8.12 -10.77
CA THR A 139 5.10 -8.82 -11.86
C THR A 139 5.99 -9.02 -13.08
N ILE A 140 6.68 -7.96 -13.52
CA ILE A 140 7.63 -8.01 -14.65
C ILE A 140 8.79 -8.97 -14.35
N SER A 141 9.34 -8.92 -13.14
CA SER A 141 10.42 -9.81 -12.73
C SER A 141 9.99 -11.28 -12.73
N PHE A 142 8.75 -11.55 -12.32
CA PHE A 142 8.18 -12.90 -12.29
C PHE A 142 7.92 -13.44 -13.70
N ASP A 143 7.36 -12.63 -14.59
CA ASP A 143 7.15 -13.01 -16.00
C ASP A 143 8.48 -13.31 -16.69
N ARG A 144 9.53 -12.50 -16.42
CA ARG A 144 10.88 -12.76 -16.93
C ARG A 144 11.48 -14.07 -16.42
N ARG A 145 11.20 -14.48 -15.18
CA ARG A 145 11.64 -15.77 -14.63
C ARG A 145 10.91 -16.97 -15.23
N ARG A 146 9.69 -16.79 -15.76
CA ARG A 146 8.90 -17.85 -16.41
C ARG A 146 9.13 -17.96 -17.91
N GLY A 147 9.73 -16.96 -18.54
CA GLY A 147 10.00 -16.93 -19.97
C GLY A 147 11.35 -16.31 -20.34
N ILE A 148 12.21 -17.17 -20.91
CA ILE A 148 13.46 -16.92 -21.65
C ILE A 148 14.75 -17.07 -20.81
N GLU A 149 15.45 -18.19 -21.05
CA GLU A 149 16.92 -18.28 -20.92
C GLU A 149 17.56 -17.08 -21.65
N SER A 150 17.89 -16.00 -20.94
CA SER A 150 18.70 -14.92 -21.52
C SER A 150 19.54 -14.24 -20.44
N GLU A 151 20.81 -14.62 -20.47
CA GLU A 151 22.01 -14.05 -19.84
C GLU A 151 21.92 -13.52 -18.38
N PRO A 152 22.65 -14.14 -17.44
CA PRO A 152 22.67 -13.75 -16.02
C PRO A 152 23.24 -12.34 -15.73
N ASN A 153 23.84 -11.66 -16.72
CA ASN A 153 24.54 -10.39 -16.52
C ASN A 153 23.62 -9.15 -16.50
N ALA A 154 22.38 -9.26 -16.98
CA ALA A 154 21.45 -8.12 -17.01
C ALA A 154 20.74 -7.90 -15.65
N GLU A 155 20.41 -8.98 -14.93
CA GLU A 155 19.64 -8.90 -13.67
C GLU A 155 20.43 -8.20 -12.56
N GLU A 156 21.72 -8.53 -12.40
CA GLU A 156 22.63 -7.81 -11.47
C GLU A 156 22.76 -6.32 -11.79
N SER A 157 22.71 -5.95 -13.09
CA SER A 157 22.84 -4.56 -13.52
C SER A 157 21.59 -3.74 -13.16
N TYR A 158 20.39 -4.32 -13.30
CA TYR A 158 19.14 -3.62 -12.98
C TYR A 158 18.91 -3.55 -11.47
N GLU A 159 19.21 -4.60 -10.71
CA GLU A 159 19.13 -4.57 -9.25
C GLU A 159 20.11 -3.54 -8.67
N ARG A 160 21.35 -3.49 -9.18
CA ARG A 160 22.32 -2.45 -8.80
C ARG A 160 21.86 -1.05 -9.19
N ALA A 161 21.25 -0.89 -10.37
CA ALA A 161 20.71 0.40 -10.82
C ALA A 161 19.53 0.86 -9.95
N ALA A 162 18.56 -0.02 -9.68
CA ALA A 162 17.42 0.28 -8.81
C ALA A 162 17.87 0.61 -7.38
N LEU A 163 18.80 -0.17 -6.81
CA LEU A 163 19.40 0.13 -5.51
C LEU A 163 20.15 1.46 -5.51
N SER A 164 20.87 1.81 -6.58
CA SER A 164 21.58 3.10 -6.69
C SER A 164 20.61 4.29 -6.72
N VAL A 165 19.44 4.14 -7.33
CA VAL A 165 18.40 5.18 -7.36
C VAL A 165 17.76 5.34 -5.98
N ILE A 166 17.52 4.24 -5.26
CA ILE A 166 16.95 4.26 -3.90
C ILE A 166 17.93 4.91 -2.92
N ILE A 167 19.20 4.50 -2.93
CA ILE A 167 20.25 5.07 -2.07
C ILE A 167 20.51 6.54 -2.42
N GLY A 168 20.45 6.89 -3.71
CA GLY A 168 20.57 8.29 -4.16
C GLY A 168 19.41 9.18 -3.70
N ALA A 169 18.20 8.62 -3.55
CA ALA A 169 17.06 9.34 -2.99
C ALA A 169 17.15 9.48 -1.45
N GLU A 170 17.68 8.48 -0.74
CA GLU A 170 17.93 8.55 0.72
C GLU A 170 19.02 9.57 1.10
N MET A 171 20.06 9.73 0.26
CA MET A 171 21.17 10.67 0.51
C MET A 171 20.76 12.16 0.43
N HIS A 172 19.55 12.47 -0.03
CA HIS A 172 19.03 13.85 -0.05
C HIS A 172 18.22 14.25 1.18
N GLU A 173 18.11 13.38 2.20
CA GLU A 173 17.49 13.69 3.50
C GLU A 173 18.48 13.64 4.68
N GLU A 174 19.73 14.12 4.53
CA GLU A 174 20.50 14.51 5.72
C GLU A 174 20.00 15.86 6.25
N PRO A 175 19.42 15.95 7.47
CA PRO A 175 19.18 17.24 8.09
C PRO A 175 20.52 17.82 8.51
N THR A 176 20.96 18.88 7.83
CA THR A 176 22.06 19.72 8.32
C THR A 176 21.59 20.42 9.60
N LEU A 177 21.79 19.78 10.76
CA LEU A 177 21.68 20.41 12.06
C LEU A 177 22.83 21.40 12.23
N SER A 178 22.66 22.61 11.69
CA SER A 178 23.52 23.73 12.06
C SER A 178 23.12 24.21 13.47
N LEU A 179 23.85 23.72 14.48
CA LEU A 179 23.95 24.39 15.78
C LEU A 179 24.59 25.76 15.56
N LYS A 180 23.89 26.83 15.91
CA LYS A 180 24.50 28.11 16.29
C LYS A 180 23.95 28.51 17.65
N GLU A 181 24.89 28.62 18.58
CA GLU A 181 24.77 29.44 19.80
C GLU A 181 24.56 30.92 19.45
#